data_AF-A0A7I8DCA9-F1
#
_entry.id   AF-A0A7I8DCA9-F1
#
_cell.length_a   1.000
_cell.length_b   1.000
_cell.length_c   1.000
_cell.angle_alpha   90.00
_cell.angle_beta   90.00
_cell.angle_gamma   90.00
#
_symmetry.space_group_name_H-M   'P 1'
#
loop_
_entity.id
_entity.type
_entity.pdbx_description
1 polymer ?
#
loop_
_entity_poly.entity_id
_entity_poly.type
_entity_poly.pdbx_seq_one_letter_code
_entity_poly.pdbx_strand_id
1 'polypeptide(L)'
;MQAVQDNYDRIEAQVIEQLSEYNTIVGRIKILEKYPIGNGLYLTEPYSEDDKLQALHKQLKGLPSHMYLSRREQKLESVANAYITRHPAGTKSQLYEVKSVRTLDDDDKKLLKELGSKIEKVIDARHGTVDGYEGALQRVAELQELQQKKEWIDDILKTMAEYKPHYSELLILRYIQCKDVEAVCNQIPTSRANYKRWRPMAIKEYAKLAGIE
;
A
#
# COMPACT_ATOMS: atom_id res chain seq x y z
N MET A 1 3.77 -45.75 2.88
CA MET A 1 3.16 -45.07 4.05
C MET A 1 3.96 -43.84 4.46
N GLN A 2 5.28 -43.93 4.62
CA GLN A 2 6.16 -42.77 4.92
C GLN A 2 5.93 -41.56 3.98
N ALA A 3 6.05 -41.75 2.66
CA ALA A 3 5.94 -40.66 1.68
C ALA A 3 4.58 -39.93 1.63
N VAL A 4 3.49 -40.59 2.06
CA VAL A 4 2.15 -39.96 2.12
C VAL A 4 2.02 -39.11 3.38
N GLN A 5 2.60 -39.57 4.49
CA GLN A 5 2.67 -38.80 5.73
C GLN A 5 3.56 -37.57 5.54
N ASP A 6 4.71 -37.72 4.88
CA ASP A 6 5.65 -36.62 4.61
C ASP A 6 5.00 -35.52 3.74
N ASN A 7 4.17 -35.89 2.77
CA ASN A 7 3.44 -34.91 1.95
C ASN A 7 2.36 -34.18 2.75
N TYR A 8 1.60 -34.91 3.58
CA TYR A 8 0.59 -34.30 4.44
C TYR A 8 1.22 -33.32 5.44
N ASP A 9 2.34 -33.69 6.08
CA ASP A 9 3.05 -32.83 7.03
C ASP A 9 3.56 -31.55 6.36
N ARG A 10 4.00 -31.63 5.09
CA ARG A 10 4.39 -30.46 4.29
C ARG A 10 3.21 -29.53 3.99
N ILE A 11 2.09 -30.10 3.54
CA ILE A 11 0.87 -29.32 3.26
C ILE A 11 0.36 -28.66 4.54
N GLU A 12 0.33 -29.40 5.63
CA GLU A 12 -0.06 -28.88 6.94
C GLU A 12 0.82 -27.70 7.36
N ALA A 13 2.15 -27.82 7.22
CA ALA A 13 3.07 -26.74 7.53
C ALA A 13 2.80 -25.48 6.69
N GLN A 14 2.60 -25.64 5.37
CA GLN A 14 2.33 -24.52 4.46
C GLN A 14 1.01 -23.80 4.78
N VAL A 15 -0.06 -24.55 5.07
CA VAL A 15 -1.35 -23.94 5.45
C VAL A 15 -1.24 -23.18 6.78
N ILE A 16 -0.55 -23.77 7.77
CA ILE A 16 -0.36 -23.11 9.06
C ILE A 16 0.48 -21.85 8.91
N GLU A 17 1.54 -21.90 8.11
CA GLU A 17 2.40 -20.76 7.81
C GLU A 17 1.57 -19.61 7.20
N GLN A 18 0.85 -19.86 6.10
CA GLN A 18 -0.01 -18.86 5.46
C GLN A 18 -1.00 -18.19 6.42
N LEU A 19 -1.69 -19.00 7.23
CA LEU A 19 -2.68 -18.48 8.18
C LEU A 19 -2.03 -17.73 9.35
N SER A 20 -0.87 -18.16 9.80
CA SER A 20 -0.12 -17.49 10.88
C SER A 20 0.48 -16.15 10.42
N GLU A 21 0.84 -16.04 9.14
CA GLU A 21 1.35 -14.81 8.54
C GLU A 21 0.25 -13.77 8.32
N TYR A 22 -1.03 -14.14 8.38
CA TYR A 22 -2.15 -13.24 8.12
C TYR A 22 -2.09 -11.94 8.95
N ASN A 23 -1.84 -12.03 10.25
CA ASN A 23 -1.72 -10.84 11.10
C ASN A 23 -0.50 -10.00 10.77
N THR A 24 0.59 -10.64 10.35
CA THR A 24 1.81 -9.95 9.89
C THR A 24 1.51 -9.19 8.59
N ILE A 25 0.79 -9.80 7.65
CA ILE A 25 0.32 -9.17 6.40
C ILE A 25 -0.56 -7.96 6.74
N VAL A 26 -1.59 -8.13 7.58
CA VAL A 26 -2.49 -7.04 7.98
C VAL A 26 -1.73 -5.92 8.71
N GLY A 27 -0.79 -6.27 9.58
CA GLY A 27 0.06 -5.30 10.28
C GLY A 27 0.95 -4.53 9.30
N ARG A 28 1.55 -5.22 8.33
CA ARG A 28 2.40 -4.62 7.30
C ARG A 28 1.62 -3.71 6.37
N ILE A 29 0.41 -4.09 5.94
CA ILE A 29 -0.50 -3.23 5.18
C ILE A 29 -0.78 -1.95 5.97
N LYS A 30 -1.21 -2.05 7.24
CA LYS A 30 -1.49 -0.88 8.09
C LYS A 30 -0.29 0.02 8.29
N ILE A 31 0.92 -0.55 8.34
CA ILE A 31 2.16 0.20 8.41
C ILE A 31 2.34 0.95 7.08
N LEU A 32 2.36 0.24 5.95
CA LEU A 32 2.58 0.82 4.62
C LEU A 32 1.57 1.93 4.28
N GLU A 33 0.30 1.78 4.66
CA GLU A 33 -0.75 2.81 4.47
C GLU A 33 -0.51 4.09 5.29
N LYS A 34 0.07 3.97 6.48
CA LYS A 34 0.26 5.11 7.41
C LYS A 34 1.54 5.91 7.17
N TYR A 35 2.49 5.37 6.41
CA TYR A 35 3.73 6.09 6.11
C TYR A 35 3.50 7.09 4.96
N PRO A 36 3.80 8.38 5.15
CA PRO A 36 3.65 9.38 4.09
C PRO A 36 4.68 9.14 2.98
N ILE A 37 4.26 9.26 1.71
CA ILE A 37 5.15 9.18 0.52
C ILE A 37 5.87 10.53 0.29
N GLY A 38 6.29 11.19 1.37
CA GLY A 38 6.85 12.55 1.34
C GLY A 38 5.79 13.64 1.14
N ASN A 39 6.13 14.88 1.53
CA ASN A 39 5.28 16.08 1.46
C ASN A 39 3.86 15.96 2.05
N GLY A 40 3.61 15.05 2.99
CA GLY A 40 2.33 14.93 3.70
C GLY A 40 1.22 14.21 2.92
N LEU A 41 1.56 13.50 1.84
CA LEU A 41 0.62 12.64 1.10
C LEU A 41 0.60 11.23 1.71
N TYR A 42 -0.60 10.71 1.99
CA TYR A 42 -0.84 9.39 2.55
C TYR A 42 -1.42 8.44 1.49
N LEU A 43 -1.12 7.14 1.60
CA LEU A 43 -1.80 6.08 0.86
C LEU A 43 -3.15 5.79 1.53
N THR A 44 -4.08 6.72 1.41
CA THR A 44 -5.46 6.51 1.87
C THR A 44 -6.39 6.57 0.67
N GLU A 45 -6.77 5.39 0.17
CA GLU A 45 -8.15 4.99 -0.22
C GLU A 45 -8.22 4.08 -1.47
N PRO A 46 -9.15 3.09 -1.46
CA PRO A 46 -9.15 1.94 -2.36
C PRO A 46 -9.92 2.24 -3.65
N TYR A 47 -9.34 2.89 -4.65
CA TYR A 47 -9.79 2.86 -6.07
C TYR A 47 -8.64 3.32 -6.98
N SER A 48 -8.50 2.66 -8.14
CA SER A 48 -7.51 2.87 -9.24
C SER A 48 -6.70 4.18 -9.17
N GLU A 49 -5.40 4.06 -8.89
CA GLU A 49 -4.50 5.20 -8.60
C GLU A 49 -4.16 6.06 -9.83
N ASP A 50 -4.22 5.51 -11.05
CA ASP A 50 -3.91 6.26 -12.29
C ASP A 50 -4.96 7.35 -12.61
N ASP A 51 -6.19 7.21 -12.13
CA ASP A 51 -7.28 8.15 -12.43
C ASP A 51 -7.31 9.38 -11.51
N LYS A 52 -6.74 9.30 -10.29
CA LYS A 52 -6.87 10.37 -9.27
C LYS A 52 -6.01 11.60 -9.59
N LEU A 53 -4.75 11.40 -9.98
CA LEU A 53 -3.85 12.49 -10.39
C LEU A 53 -4.32 13.13 -11.70
N GLN A 54 -4.84 12.33 -12.63
CA GLN A 54 -5.42 12.85 -13.87
C GLN A 54 -6.74 13.59 -13.64
N ALA A 55 -7.60 13.12 -12.73
CA ALA A 55 -8.86 13.79 -12.38
C ALA A 55 -8.61 15.13 -11.68
N LEU A 56 -7.69 15.17 -10.71
CA LEU A 56 -7.28 16.42 -10.06
C LEU A 56 -6.69 17.40 -11.07
N HIS A 57 -5.81 16.92 -11.96
CA HIS A 57 -5.23 17.75 -13.01
C HIS A 57 -6.29 18.28 -13.99
N LYS A 58 -7.30 17.48 -14.34
CA LYS A 58 -8.44 17.92 -15.18
C LYS A 58 -9.30 18.98 -14.47
N GLN A 59 -9.55 18.83 -13.16
CA GLN A 59 -10.32 19.79 -12.37
C GLN A 59 -9.59 21.12 -12.16
N LEU A 60 -8.27 21.08 -11.97
CA LEU A 60 -7.46 22.29 -11.77
C LEU A 60 -7.20 23.07 -13.06
N LYS A 61 -7.26 22.43 -14.24
CA LYS A 61 -6.93 23.03 -15.55
C LYS A 61 -7.85 24.20 -16.00
N GLY A 62 -8.90 24.52 -15.23
CA GLY A 62 -9.84 25.61 -15.54
C GLY A 62 -10.12 26.57 -14.39
N LEU A 63 -9.51 26.38 -13.23
CA LEU A 63 -9.74 27.24 -12.06
C LEU A 63 -8.68 28.35 -11.98
N PRO A 64 -9.03 29.54 -11.47
CA PRO A 64 -8.04 30.57 -11.16
C PRO A 64 -7.06 30.11 -10.07
N SER A 65 -5.78 30.46 -10.21
CA SER A 65 -4.72 29.98 -9.30
C SER A 65 -4.96 30.29 -7.83
N HIS A 66 -5.64 31.39 -7.52
CA HIS A 66 -5.96 31.78 -6.14
C HIS A 66 -6.96 30.85 -5.42
N MET A 67 -7.68 29.98 -6.14
CA MET A 67 -8.63 29.03 -5.55
C MET A 67 -7.96 27.79 -4.97
N TYR A 68 -6.75 27.46 -5.44
CA TYR A 68 -6.07 26.21 -5.08
C TYR A 68 -4.60 26.39 -4.69
N LEU A 69 -4.02 27.57 -4.90
CA LEU A 69 -2.70 27.93 -4.38
C LEU A 69 -2.82 28.71 -3.08
N SER A 70 -1.95 28.41 -2.12
CA SER A 70 -1.77 29.23 -0.93
C SER A 70 -1.25 30.63 -1.29
N ARG A 71 -1.41 31.62 -0.40
CA ARG A 71 -0.84 32.98 -0.60
C ARG A 71 0.67 32.96 -0.89
N ARG A 72 1.41 32.00 -0.35
CA ARG A 72 2.85 31.85 -0.60
C ARG A 72 3.12 31.33 -2.00
N GLU A 73 2.33 30.39 -2.48
CA GLU A 73 2.45 29.82 -3.83
C GLU A 73 1.99 30.80 -4.91
N GLN A 74 0.94 31.57 -4.66
CA GLN A 74 0.54 32.68 -5.53
C GLN A 74 1.67 33.71 -5.69
N LYS A 75 2.42 33.99 -4.61
CA LYS A 75 3.61 34.86 -4.69
C LYS A 75 4.73 34.25 -5.52
N LEU A 76 5.00 32.96 -5.35
CA LEU A 76 6.00 32.24 -6.16
C LEU A 76 5.60 32.24 -7.64
N GLU A 77 4.32 32.01 -7.95
CA GLU A 77 3.77 32.05 -9.31
C GLU A 77 3.87 33.45 -9.91
N SER A 78 3.52 34.49 -9.15
CA SER A 78 3.62 35.89 -9.60
C SER A 78 5.06 36.28 -9.92
N VAL A 79 6.03 35.92 -9.07
CA VAL A 79 7.45 36.18 -9.31
C VAL A 79 7.97 35.34 -10.48
N ALA A 80 7.55 34.09 -10.60
CA ALA A 80 7.88 33.25 -11.75
C ALA A 80 7.41 33.91 -13.05
N ASN A 81 6.15 34.32 -13.14
CA ASN A 81 5.58 34.94 -14.34
C ASN A 81 6.20 36.32 -14.67
N ALA A 82 6.71 37.03 -13.67
CA ALA A 82 7.36 38.33 -13.88
C ALA A 82 8.74 38.21 -14.54
N TYR A 83 9.50 37.17 -14.22
CA TYR A 83 10.90 37.04 -14.65
C TYR A 83 11.18 35.88 -15.61
N ILE A 84 10.36 34.84 -15.60
CA ILE A 84 10.50 33.67 -16.47
C ILE A 84 9.71 33.92 -17.75
N THR A 85 10.40 34.11 -18.86
CA THR A 85 9.78 34.37 -20.17
C THR A 85 9.49 33.11 -20.97
N ARG A 86 10.18 32.00 -20.67
CA ARG A 86 9.98 30.71 -21.34
C ARG A 86 9.41 29.69 -20.37
N HIS A 87 8.32 29.02 -20.76
CA HIS A 87 7.70 27.94 -19.98
C HIS A 87 7.89 26.59 -20.69
N PRO A 88 9.09 25.99 -20.65
CA PRO A 88 9.31 24.69 -21.26
C PRO A 88 8.50 23.60 -20.55
N ALA A 89 8.07 22.58 -21.29
CA ALA A 89 7.28 21.48 -20.76
C ALA A 89 8.07 20.50 -19.86
N GLY A 90 9.41 20.60 -19.82
CA GLY A 90 10.28 19.71 -19.05
C GLY A 90 10.75 20.30 -17.72
N THR A 91 10.67 19.55 -16.61
CA THR A 91 11.06 20.01 -15.26
C THR A 91 12.54 20.40 -15.16
N LYS A 92 13.45 19.68 -15.83
CA LYS A 92 14.88 20.07 -15.92
C LYS A 92 15.08 21.40 -16.65
N SER A 93 14.33 21.63 -17.72
CA SER A 93 14.37 22.87 -18.49
C SER A 93 13.76 24.03 -17.69
N GLN A 94 12.69 23.79 -16.93
CA GLN A 94 12.10 24.76 -16.01
C GLN A 94 13.09 25.15 -14.90
N LEU A 95 13.82 24.18 -14.33
CA LEU A 95 14.86 24.47 -13.34
C LEU A 95 15.98 25.34 -13.92
N TYR A 96 16.42 25.03 -15.15
CA TYR A 96 17.43 25.83 -15.83
C TYR A 96 16.95 27.28 -16.01
N GLU A 97 15.71 27.46 -16.45
CA GLU A 97 15.14 28.79 -16.67
C GLU A 97 15.08 29.59 -15.37
N VAL A 98 14.58 28.99 -14.28
CA VAL A 98 14.54 29.61 -12.94
C VAL A 98 15.94 30.01 -12.46
N LYS A 99 16.95 29.15 -12.67
CA LYS A 99 18.35 29.42 -12.28
C LYS A 99 19.02 30.47 -13.16
N SER A 100 18.56 30.66 -14.39
CA SER A 100 19.14 31.59 -15.34
C SER A 100 18.70 33.04 -15.11
N VAL A 101 17.58 33.22 -14.41
CA VAL A 101 17.01 34.53 -14.06
C VAL A 101 17.92 35.28 -13.10
N ARG A 102 18.21 36.55 -13.42
CA ARG A 102 18.91 37.48 -12.52
C ARG A 102 17.97 38.61 -12.14
N THR A 103 17.66 38.74 -10.86
CA THR A 103 16.88 39.86 -10.29
C THR A 103 17.80 40.79 -9.51
N LEU A 104 17.44 42.08 -9.48
CA LEU A 104 18.10 43.08 -8.63
C LEU A 104 17.45 43.17 -7.24
N ASP A 105 16.22 42.66 -7.10
CA ASP A 105 15.48 42.58 -5.83
C ASP A 105 15.88 41.30 -5.05
N ASP A 106 16.32 41.50 -3.81
CA ASP A 106 16.75 40.45 -2.89
C ASP A 106 15.60 39.56 -2.38
N ASP A 107 14.37 40.08 -2.29
CA ASP A 107 13.22 39.30 -1.86
C ASP A 107 12.69 38.40 -2.99
N ASP A 108 12.67 38.91 -4.23
CA ASP A 108 12.38 38.11 -5.42
C ASP A 108 13.44 37.01 -5.62
N LYS A 109 14.72 37.32 -5.34
CA LYS A 109 15.81 36.36 -5.40
C LYS A 109 15.63 35.19 -4.44
N LYS A 110 15.13 35.44 -3.21
CA LYS A 110 14.79 34.37 -2.25
C LYS A 110 13.65 33.50 -2.77
N LEU A 111 12.62 34.12 -3.34
CA LEU A 111 11.46 33.41 -3.90
C LEU A 111 11.85 32.54 -5.10
N LEU A 112 12.69 33.04 -6.00
CA LEU A 112 13.23 32.26 -7.13
C LEU A 112 14.12 31.11 -6.67
N LYS A 113 14.93 31.32 -5.63
CA LYS A 113 15.72 30.25 -5.02
C LYS A 113 14.82 29.17 -4.40
N GLU A 114 13.77 29.57 -3.69
CA GLU A 114 12.77 28.65 -3.13
C GLU A 114 12.08 27.85 -4.24
N LEU A 115 11.65 28.53 -5.32
CA LEU A 115 11.06 27.89 -6.50
C LEU A 115 12.02 26.88 -7.13
N GLY A 116 13.29 27.25 -7.31
CA GLY A 116 14.34 26.36 -7.80
C GLY A 116 14.51 25.12 -6.93
N SER A 117 14.60 25.30 -5.61
CA SER A 117 14.68 24.18 -4.66
C SER A 117 13.44 23.29 -4.66
N LYS A 118 12.25 23.84 -4.91
CA LYS A 118 11.02 23.03 -5.08
C LYS A 118 11.07 22.21 -6.37
N ILE A 119 11.53 22.78 -7.48
CA ILE A 119 11.68 22.05 -8.75
C ILE A 119 12.79 20.99 -8.65
N GLU A 120 13.91 21.28 -7.97
CA GLU A 120 14.95 20.30 -7.64
C GLU A 120 14.38 19.12 -6.87
N LYS A 121 13.61 19.36 -5.81
CA LYS A 121 12.92 18.28 -5.07
C LYS A 121 12.01 17.43 -5.96
N VAL A 122 11.34 18.05 -6.95
CA VAL A 122 10.51 17.31 -7.92
C VAL A 122 11.37 16.50 -8.90
N ILE A 123 12.50 17.05 -9.34
CA ILE A 123 13.46 16.35 -10.21
C ILE A 123 14.11 15.19 -9.46
N ASP A 124 14.53 15.40 -8.22
CA ASP A 124 15.14 14.41 -7.34
C ASP A 124 14.14 13.29 -7.00
N ALA A 125 12.89 13.65 -6.73
CA ALA A 125 11.80 12.68 -6.59
C ALA A 125 11.61 11.83 -7.86
N ARG A 126 11.86 12.40 -9.06
CA ARG A 126 11.75 11.72 -10.36
C ARG A 126 13.02 10.97 -10.81
N HIS A 127 14.20 11.26 -10.27
CA HIS A 127 15.50 10.71 -10.73
C HIS A 127 16.19 9.79 -9.71
N GLY A 128 15.54 9.45 -8.61
CA GLY A 128 15.95 8.33 -7.76
C GLY A 128 17.09 8.67 -6.80
N THR A 129 16.73 9.08 -5.60
CA THR A 129 17.45 8.67 -4.39
C THR A 129 16.54 7.78 -3.55
N VAL A 130 17.13 6.97 -2.68
CA VAL A 130 16.62 5.76 -2.01
C VAL A 130 15.27 5.90 -1.24
N ASP A 131 14.74 7.11 -1.10
CA ASP A 131 13.42 7.40 -0.51
C ASP A 131 12.46 8.19 -1.46
N GLY A 132 12.66 8.07 -2.77
CA GLY A 132 11.87 8.74 -3.83
C GLY A 132 10.81 7.87 -4.52
N TYR A 133 10.42 8.24 -5.75
CA TYR A 133 9.37 7.59 -6.56
C TYR A 133 9.58 6.09 -6.74
N GLU A 134 10.82 5.62 -6.88
CA GLU A 134 11.14 4.20 -6.99
C GLU A 134 10.87 3.44 -5.67
N GLY A 135 11.20 4.04 -4.52
CA GLY A 135 10.83 3.51 -3.22
C GLY A 135 9.32 3.57 -2.97
N ALA A 136 8.62 4.57 -3.52
CA ALA A 136 7.16 4.64 -3.51
C ALA A 136 6.53 3.54 -4.37
N LEU A 137 7.04 3.33 -5.59
CA LEU A 137 6.61 2.26 -6.49
C LEU A 137 6.83 0.88 -5.85
N GLN A 138 7.99 0.66 -5.23
CA GLN A 138 8.27 -0.59 -4.53
C GLN A 138 7.31 -0.82 -3.35
N ARG A 139 6.98 0.23 -2.58
CA ARG A 139 5.99 0.14 -1.50
C ARG A 139 4.58 -0.10 -2.02
N VAL A 140 4.18 0.53 -3.12
CA VAL A 140 2.87 0.30 -3.75
C VAL A 140 2.79 -1.12 -4.29
N ALA A 141 3.84 -1.61 -4.95
CA ALA A 141 3.93 -3.00 -5.41
C ALA A 141 3.84 -3.98 -4.23
N GLU A 142 4.61 -3.75 -3.15
CA GLU A 142 4.55 -4.56 -1.93
C GLU A 142 3.14 -4.55 -1.33
N LEU A 143 2.51 -3.39 -1.24
CA LEU A 143 1.17 -3.24 -0.70
C LEU A 143 0.12 -3.97 -1.55
N GLN A 144 0.22 -3.90 -2.88
CA GLN A 144 -0.65 -4.63 -3.80
C GLN A 144 -0.50 -6.15 -3.63
N GLU A 145 0.73 -6.66 -3.56
CA GLU A 145 0.99 -8.08 -3.33
C GLU A 145 0.41 -8.56 -1.99
N LEU A 146 0.60 -7.77 -0.92
CA LEU A 146 0.07 -8.07 0.41
C LEU A 146 -1.47 -8.02 0.45
N GLN A 147 -2.08 -7.05 -0.23
CA GLN A 147 -3.54 -6.95 -0.35
C GLN A 147 -4.12 -8.16 -1.09
N GLN A 148 -3.53 -8.53 -2.23
CA GLN A 148 -3.95 -9.72 -2.99
C GLN A 148 -3.82 -10.99 -2.16
N LYS A 149 -2.71 -11.18 -1.43
CA LYS A 149 -2.53 -12.33 -0.53
C LYS A 149 -3.59 -12.36 0.58
N LYS A 150 -3.88 -11.21 1.19
CA LYS A 150 -4.91 -11.11 2.23
C LYS A 150 -6.29 -11.45 1.67
N GLU A 151 -6.68 -10.84 0.55
CA GLU A 151 -7.97 -11.08 -0.10
C GLU A 151 -8.13 -12.55 -0.50
N TRP A 152 -7.07 -13.15 -1.02
CA TRP A 152 -7.07 -14.57 -1.37
C TRP A 152 -7.33 -15.48 -0.16
N ILE A 153 -6.67 -15.23 0.99
CA ILE A 153 -6.92 -15.98 2.24
C ILE A 153 -8.36 -15.74 2.72
N ASP A 154 -8.84 -14.50 2.69
CA ASP A 154 -10.20 -14.14 3.09
C ASP A 154 -11.24 -14.86 2.23
N ASP A 155 -11.04 -14.90 0.91
CA ASP A 155 -11.93 -15.56 -0.05
C ASP A 155 -11.96 -17.08 0.14
N ILE A 156 -10.82 -17.72 0.40
CA ILE A 156 -10.77 -19.15 0.72
C ILE A 156 -11.56 -19.43 1.99
N LEU A 157 -11.31 -18.69 3.07
CA LEU A 157 -11.98 -18.90 4.35
C LEU A 157 -13.48 -18.60 4.27
N LYS A 158 -13.87 -17.58 3.50
CA LYS A 158 -15.27 -17.26 3.24
C LYS A 158 -15.96 -18.35 2.44
N THR A 159 -15.35 -18.80 1.34
CA THR A 159 -15.87 -19.90 0.51
C THR A 159 -16.02 -21.17 1.34
N MET A 160 -15.02 -21.52 2.15
CA MET A 160 -15.10 -22.65 3.07
C MET A 160 -16.21 -22.49 4.11
N ALA A 161 -16.46 -21.27 4.59
CA ALA A 161 -17.50 -21.01 5.58
C ALA A 161 -18.92 -21.24 5.03
N GLU A 162 -19.14 -21.11 3.72
CA GLU A 162 -20.45 -21.32 3.10
C GLU A 162 -20.94 -22.78 3.21
N TYR A 163 -20.03 -23.75 3.20
CA TYR A 163 -20.39 -25.19 3.24
C TYR A 163 -19.81 -25.96 4.43
N LYS A 164 -18.73 -25.47 5.05
CA LYS A 164 -18.09 -26.05 6.25
C LYS A 164 -17.74 -24.94 7.26
N PRO A 165 -18.75 -24.25 7.85
CA PRO A 165 -18.55 -23.09 8.72
C PRO A 165 -17.60 -23.38 9.90
N HIS A 166 -17.78 -24.51 10.57
CA HIS A 166 -16.95 -24.88 11.73
C HIS A 166 -15.47 -25.13 11.38
N TYR A 167 -15.14 -25.46 10.12
CA TYR A 167 -13.75 -25.67 9.72
C TYR A 167 -13.06 -24.33 9.50
N SER A 168 -13.73 -23.42 8.80
CA SER A 168 -13.26 -22.04 8.62
C SER A 168 -13.05 -21.36 9.96
N GLU A 169 -14.05 -21.43 10.84
CA GLU A 169 -13.99 -20.83 12.16
C GLU A 169 -12.84 -21.44 13.00
N LEU A 170 -12.65 -22.76 12.94
CA LEU A 170 -11.56 -23.43 13.66
C LEU A 170 -10.18 -22.90 13.21
N LEU A 171 -9.95 -22.78 11.91
CA LEU A 171 -8.69 -22.27 11.37
C LEU A 171 -8.46 -20.80 11.75
N ILE A 172 -9.49 -19.96 11.64
CA ILE A 172 -9.44 -18.55 12.04
C ILE A 172 -9.08 -18.42 13.52
N LEU A 173 -9.82 -19.11 14.41
CA LEU A 173 -9.60 -18.99 15.85
C LEU A 173 -8.21 -19.50 16.23
N ARG A 174 -7.77 -20.63 15.67
CA ARG A 174 -6.50 -21.26 16.05
C ARG A 174 -5.28 -20.52 15.50
N TYR A 175 -5.29 -20.17 14.23
CA TYR A 175 -4.07 -19.74 13.51
C TYR A 175 -4.04 -18.24 13.22
N ILE A 176 -5.19 -17.60 13.01
CA ILE A 176 -5.25 -16.14 12.83
C ILE A 176 -5.41 -15.46 14.18
N GLN A 177 -6.27 -15.95 15.08
CA GLN A 177 -6.47 -15.33 16.40
C GLN A 177 -5.57 -15.92 17.49
N CYS A 178 -4.71 -16.87 17.14
CA CYS A 178 -3.75 -17.52 18.05
C CYS A 178 -4.38 -18.08 19.33
N LYS A 179 -5.66 -18.46 19.32
CA LYS A 179 -6.34 -19.03 20.49
C LYS A 179 -5.84 -20.44 20.76
N ASP A 180 -5.71 -20.79 22.03
CA ASP A 180 -5.41 -22.18 22.41
C ASP A 180 -6.59 -23.12 22.06
N VAL A 181 -6.32 -24.42 22.11
CA VAL A 181 -7.31 -25.45 21.73
C VAL A 181 -8.55 -25.40 22.62
N GLU A 182 -8.41 -25.02 23.88
CA GLU A 182 -9.52 -24.96 24.84
C GLU A 182 -10.42 -23.76 24.54
N ALA A 183 -9.83 -22.59 24.31
CA ALA A 183 -10.54 -21.41 23.86
C ALA A 183 -11.26 -21.62 22.52
N VAL A 184 -10.64 -22.35 21.57
CA VAL A 184 -11.29 -22.74 20.31
C VAL A 184 -12.50 -23.66 20.57
N CYS A 185 -12.33 -24.69 21.40
CA CYS A 185 -13.41 -25.65 21.73
C CYS A 185 -14.59 -24.99 22.48
N ASN A 186 -14.31 -23.94 23.25
CA ASN A 186 -15.34 -23.17 23.96
C ASN A 186 -16.13 -22.26 23.01
N GLN A 187 -15.51 -21.76 21.94
CA GLN A 187 -16.15 -20.84 20.99
C GLN A 187 -16.91 -21.56 19.88
N ILE A 188 -16.34 -22.65 19.37
CA ILE A 188 -17.02 -23.57 18.46
C ILE A 188 -17.41 -24.75 19.33
N PRO A 189 -18.58 -24.76 19.99
CA PRO A 189 -18.93 -25.70 21.07
C PRO A 189 -18.70 -27.16 20.66
N THR A 190 -17.50 -27.65 20.92
CA THR A 190 -16.98 -28.93 20.43
C THR A 190 -16.01 -29.51 21.44
N SER A 191 -15.84 -30.82 21.41
CA SER A 191 -14.91 -31.50 22.32
C SER A 191 -13.49 -31.48 21.77
N ARG A 192 -12.48 -31.63 22.65
CA ARG A 192 -11.08 -31.81 22.22
C ARG A 192 -10.90 -33.00 21.27
N ALA A 193 -11.71 -34.05 21.42
CA ALA A 193 -11.69 -35.21 20.53
C ALA A 193 -12.18 -34.85 19.12
N ASN A 194 -13.26 -34.07 19.02
CA ASN A 194 -13.75 -33.56 17.75
C ASN A 194 -12.78 -32.56 17.13
N TYR A 195 -12.20 -31.65 17.91
CA TYR A 195 -11.16 -30.73 17.43
C TYR A 195 -9.99 -31.49 16.77
N LYS A 196 -9.46 -32.54 17.42
CA LYS A 196 -8.38 -33.36 16.87
C LYS A 196 -8.74 -34.02 15.54
N ARG A 197 -10.02 -34.35 15.33
CA ARG A 197 -10.52 -34.94 14.08
C ARG A 197 -10.79 -33.87 13.01
N TRP A 198 -11.33 -32.72 13.40
CA TRP A 198 -11.71 -31.65 12.48
C TRP A 198 -10.51 -30.87 11.96
N ARG A 199 -9.49 -30.64 12.80
CA ARG A 199 -8.27 -29.91 12.41
C ARG A 199 -7.63 -30.44 11.11
N PRO A 200 -7.26 -31.73 10.98
CA PRO A 200 -6.66 -32.22 9.74
C PRO A 200 -7.61 -32.14 8.54
N MET A 201 -8.92 -32.29 8.76
CA MET A 201 -9.93 -32.15 7.71
C MET A 201 -10.08 -30.70 7.23
N ALA A 202 -10.03 -29.75 8.16
CA ALA A 202 -10.07 -28.31 7.87
C ALA A 202 -8.83 -27.86 7.09
N ILE A 203 -7.65 -28.32 7.51
CA ILE A 203 -6.38 -28.06 6.81
C ILE A 203 -6.42 -28.61 5.39
N LYS A 204 -6.88 -29.85 5.21
CA LYS A 204 -7.02 -30.44 3.88
C LYS A 204 -7.99 -29.68 2.99
N GLU A 205 -9.13 -29.27 3.54
CA GLU A 205 -10.12 -28.51 2.79
C GLU A 205 -9.57 -27.14 2.35
N TYR A 206 -8.87 -26.45 3.25
CA TYR A 206 -8.20 -25.20 2.94
C TYR A 206 -7.14 -25.42 1.84
N ALA A 207 -6.28 -26.43 1.97
CA ALA A 207 -5.25 -26.74 0.98
C ALA A 207 -5.83 -26.99 -0.41
N LYS A 208 -6.98 -27.67 -0.49
CA LYS A 208 -7.69 -27.92 -1.75
C LYS A 208 -8.17 -26.61 -2.40
N LEU A 209 -8.79 -25.72 -1.63
CA LEU A 209 -9.24 -24.40 -2.14
C LEU A 209 -8.06 -23.50 -2.52
N ALA A 210 -6.96 -23.62 -1.78
CA ALA A 210 -5.73 -22.87 -2.00
C ALA A 210 -4.86 -23.44 -3.15
N GLY A 211 -5.19 -24.61 -3.70
CA GLY A 211 -4.39 -25.25 -4.75
C GLY A 211 -3.02 -25.77 -4.29
N ILE A 212 -2.91 -26.22 -3.04
CA ILE A 212 -1.68 -26.69 -2.38
C ILE A 212 -1.58 -28.25 -2.38
N GLU A 213 -2.60 -28.96 -2.88
CA GLU A 213 -2.66 -30.45 -2.93
C GLU A 213 -1.64 -31.11 -3.89
#